data_AF-A0AAD9ADG2-F1
#
_entry.id   AF-A0AAD9ADG2-F1
#
_cell.length_a   1.000
_cell.length_b   1.000
_cell.length_c   1.000
_cell.angle_alpha   90.00
_cell.angle_beta   90.00
_cell.angle_gamma   90.00
#
_symmetry.space_group_name_H-M   'P 1'
#
loop_
_entity.id
_entity.type
_entity.pdbx_description
1 polymer ?
#
loop_
_entity_poly.entity_id
_entity_poly.type
_entity_poly.pdbx_seq_one_letter_code
_entity_poly.pdbx_strand_id
1 'polypeptide(L)'
;MATLRESSRLGRAIYRQRSPWQLTPLVAQRCAATSASKAAPELADLEPASSIGVPGPDEAAVKAYDTAKRISERPQQLPGKRYQFHPPKYDRGPLHPVQSPPSTDPTARDFVPGPFNLPRLRQTYESTVASDLLTMTYLHKPPGTPDRPERERLREWDDSSPYNINRPRRGPRGGSKLDLLEKNVTWHNIPQIKAVSLHAFMPGSKMPHGTLNVARSVIQSISGSCPEITEVTTNVVQWKIRKGDKAGVKTTIYGNQALEFLDKLINLVLPKIKDWPGVEATTGDANGNLSLGLKPDDLAWFPELQINYDMYPARLIPGCHIHIQTTATSNRQARLLLQALGLPFHGKFRD
;
A
#
# COMPACT_ATOMS: atom_id res chain seq x y z
N MET A 1 -12.90 59.73 -42.96
CA MET A 1 -12.50 58.36 -43.32
C MET A 1 -11.51 57.86 -42.28
N ALA A 2 -12.04 57.28 -41.20
CA ALA A 2 -11.27 56.80 -40.07
C ALA A 2 -11.19 55.28 -40.15
N THR A 3 -10.00 54.70 -40.00
CA THR A 3 -9.82 53.34 -39.48
C THR A 3 -8.52 53.27 -38.70
N LEU A 4 -8.67 52.80 -37.48
CA LEU A 4 -7.75 52.84 -36.36
C LEU A 4 -6.73 51.70 -36.41
N ARG A 5 -5.61 51.97 -35.73
CA ARG A 5 -4.59 51.02 -35.29
C ARG A 5 -5.22 49.91 -34.45
N GLU A 6 -4.92 48.65 -34.74
CA GLU A 6 -4.89 47.59 -33.73
C GLU A 6 -3.70 46.65 -33.94
N SER A 7 -2.83 46.66 -32.94
CA SER A 7 -1.70 45.77 -32.72
C SER A 7 -2.18 44.34 -32.43
N SER A 8 -1.92 43.41 -33.32
CA SER A 8 -2.16 41.98 -33.10
C SER A 8 -1.11 41.41 -32.13
N ARG A 9 -1.51 41.19 -30.88
CA ARG A 9 -0.76 40.37 -29.90
C ARG A 9 -0.73 38.92 -30.40
N LEU A 10 0.45 38.42 -30.78
CA LEU A 10 0.70 36.99 -30.98
C LEU A 10 0.76 36.29 -29.61
N GLY A 11 -0.42 35.88 -29.13
CA GLY A 11 -0.57 34.97 -28.00
C GLY A 11 -0.33 33.53 -28.46
N ARG A 12 0.72 32.91 -27.89
CA ARG A 12 1.03 31.48 -27.98
C ARG A 12 -0.21 30.60 -27.74
N ALA A 13 -0.73 29.97 -28.77
CA ALA A 13 -1.63 28.83 -28.65
C ALA A 13 -0.78 27.56 -28.49
N ILE A 14 -0.38 27.25 -27.25
CA ILE A 14 0.04 25.90 -26.91
C ILE A 14 -1.23 25.06 -26.87
N TYR A 15 -1.31 24.11 -27.80
CA TYR A 15 -2.30 23.06 -27.84
C TYR A 15 -2.38 22.35 -26.47
N ARG A 16 -3.41 22.66 -25.69
CA ARG A 16 -3.93 21.71 -24.71
C ARG A 16 -4.60 20.60 -25.52
N GLN A 17 -3.93 19.47 -25.68
CA GLN A 17 -4.62 18.23 -26.02
C GLN A 17 -5.68 17.98 -24.94
N ARG A 18 -6.94 18.28 -25.29
CA ARG A 18 -8.09 17.83 -24.51
C ARG A 18 -8.13 16.30 -24.63
N SER A 19 -8.29 15.64 -23.50
CA SER A 19 -8.55 14.21 -23.43
C SER A 19 -9.74 13.84 -24.33
N PRO A 20 -9.75 12.65 -24.96
CA PRO A 20 -10.82 12.25 -25.88
C PRO A 20 -12.12 11.83 -25.17
N TRP A 21 -12.28 12.15 -23.88
CA TRP A 21 -13.42 11.74 -23.05
C TRP A 21 -14.30 12.93 -22.63
N GLN A 22 -14.46 13.92 -23.52
CA GLN A 22 -15.61 14.82 -23.43
C GLN A 22 -16.81 14.12 -24.08
N LEU A 23 -17.60 13.44 -23.25
CA LEU A 23 -18.95 13.02 -23.60
C LEU A 23 -19.74 14.28 -23.96
N THR A 24 -19.92 14.53 -25.26
CA THR A 24 -20.96 15.43 -25.75
C THR A 24 -22.29 14.97 -25.15
N PRO A 25 -23.15 15.87 -24.63
CA PRO A 25 -24.51 15.48 -24.31
C PRO A 25 -25.18 15.18 -25.65
N LEU A 26 -25.26 13.90 -26.01
CA LEU A 26 -26.18 13.47 -27.04
C LEU A 26 -27.55 13.85 -26.53
N VAL A 27 -28.13 14.90 -27.10
CA VAL A 27 -29.55 15.18 -27.02
C VAL A 27 -30.22 14.00 -27.72
N ALA A 28 -30.44 12.93 -26.95
CA ALA A 28 -31.30 11.85 -27.36
C ALA A 28 -32.74 12.40 -27.31
N GLN A 29 -33.19 12.96 -28.43
CA GLN A 29 -34.62 13.07 -28.68
C GLN A 29 -35.20 11.66 -28.54
N ARG A 30 -35.95 11.43 -27.46
CA ARG A 30 -36.69 10.19 -27.25
C ARG A 30 -37.80 10.12 -28.30
N CYS A 31 -37.52 9.46 -29.42
CA CYS A 31 -38.58 8.82 -30.19
C CYS A 31 -39.04 7.62 -29.36
N ALA A 32 -40.11 7.78 -28.59
CA ALA A 32 -40.85 6.65 -28.02
C ALA A 32 -41.54 5.91 -29.18
N ALA A 33 -40.80 5.01 -29.84
CA ALA A 33 -41.36 4.11 -30.83
C ALA A 33 -42.10 2.97 -30.11
N THR A 34 -43.43 2.94 -30.26
CA THR A 34 -44.34 1.90 -29.74
C THR A 34 -44.28 0.58 -30.53
N SER A 35 -43.16 0.27 -31.17
CA SER A 35 -42.95 -1.02 -31.86
C SER A 35 -41.63 -1.64 -31.43
N ALA A 36 -41.65 -2.26 -30.25
CA ALA A 36 -40.57 -3.16 -29.83
C ALA A 36 -40.59 -4.40 -30.73
N SER A 37 -39.74 -4.39 -31.76
CA SER A 37 -39.30 -5.63 -32.42
C SER A 37 -38.73 -6.57 -31.36
N LYS A 38 -39.11 -7.85 -31.42
CA LYS A 38 -38.82 -8.88 -30.41
C LYS A 38 -37.35 -8.80 -29.95
N ALA A 39 -37.14 -8.53 -28.67
CA ALA A 39 -35.80 -8.59 -28.07
C ALA A 39 -35.18 -9.98 -28.36
N ALA A 40 -33.87 -10.00 -28.60
CA ALA A 40 -33.14 -11.26 -28.73
C ALA A 40 -33.45 -12.15 -27.50
N PRO A 41 -33.65 -13.47 -27.69
CA PRO A 41 -34.11 -14.36 -26.60
C PRO A 41 -33.19 -14.31 -25.37
N GLU A 42 -31.88 -14.09 -25.57
CA GLU A 42 -30.89 -13.94 -24.50
C GLU A 42 -31.11 -12.71 -23.59
N LEU A 43 -31.78 -11.66 -24.10
CA LEU A 43 -32.10 -10.46 -23.31
C LEU A 43 -33.41 -10.60 -22.53
N ALA A 44 -34.20 -11.64 -22.80
CA ALA A 44 -35.47 -11.89 -22.13
C ALA A 44 -35.29 -12.42 -20.70
N ASP A 45 -34.14 -13.05 -20.42
CA ASP A 45 -33.78 -13.59 -19.10
C ASP A 45 -33.18 -12.52 -18.16
N LEU A 46 -32.88 -11.33 -18.68
CA LEU A 46 -32.37 -10.22 -17.87
C LEU A 46 -33.49 -9.59 -17.04
N GLU A 47 -33.16 -9.13 -15.83
CA GLU A 47 -34.11 -8.46 -14.93
C GLU A 47 -34.77 -7.26 -15.65
N PRO A 48 -36.09 -7.28 -15.87
CA PRO A 48 -36.76 -6.27 -16.69
C PRO A 48 -36.81 -4.90 -16.01
N ALA A 49 -36.74 -4.83 -14.68
CA ALA A 49 -36.85 -3.60 -13.89
C ALA A 49 -35.51 -3.18 -13.24
N SER A 50 -34.45 -3.05 -14.04
CA SER A 50 -33.14 -2.68 -13.53
C SER A 50 -33.07 -1.21 -13.03
N SER A 51 -32.55 -1.01 -11.82
CA SER A 51 -32.33 0.33 -11.25
C SER A 51 -31.14 1.08 -11.88
N ILE A 52 -30.21 0.35 -12.51
CA ILE A 52 -29.01 0.90 -13.16
C ILE A 52 -29.39 1.68 -14.44
N GLY A 53 -30.46 1.27 -15.14
CA GLY A 53 -30.94 1.92 -16.36
C GLY A 53 -31.86 3.12 -16.13
N VAL A 54 -32.18 3.45 -14.88
CA VAL A 54 -33.05 4.59 -14.54
C VAL A 54 -32.27 5.90 -14.74
N PRO A 55 -32.87 6.94 -15.36
CA PRO A 55 -32.22 8.24 -15.48
C PRO A 55 -31.92 8.85 -14.10
N GLY A 56 -30.94 9.74 -14.04
CA GLY A 56 -30.62 10.48 -12.82
C GLY A 56 -31.82 11.28 -12.27
N PRO A 57 -31.80 11.65 -10.99
CA PRO A 57 -32.91 12.34 -10.34
C PRO A 57 -33.15 13.73 -10.95
N ASP A 58 -34.42 14.11 -11.10
CA ASP A 58 -34.81 15.44 -11.60
C ASP A 58 -34.34 16.56 -10.67
N GLU A 59 -33.93 17.70 -11.23
CA GLU A 59 -33.43 18.84 -10.44
C GLU A 59 -34.44 19.37 -9.42
N ALA A 60 -35.74 19.36 -9.77
CA ALA A 60 -36.81 19.75 -8.86
C ALA A 60 -36.90 18.81 -7.66
N ALA A 61 -36.73 17.50 -7.88
CA ALA A 61 -36.72 16.49 -6.82
C ALA A 61 -35.49 16.64 -5.91
N VAL A 62 -34.32 16.93 -6.48
CA VAL A 62 -33.09 17.21 -5.71
C VAL A 62 -33.25 18.45 -4.83
N LYS A 63 -33.80 19.54 -5.38
CA LYS A 63 -34.07 20.77 -4.60
C LYS A 63 -35.08 20.57 -3.48
N ALA A 64 -36.08 19.71 -3.68
CA ALA A 64 -37.07 19.36 -2.65
C ALA A 64 -36.53 18.35 -1.61
N TYR A 65 -35.39 17.70 -1.87
CA TYR A 65 -34.83 16.67 -1.00
C TYR A 65 -33.96 17.30 0.12
N ASP A 66 -34.60 17.69 1.22
CA ASP A 66 -33.93 18.23 2.40
C ASP A 66 -34.09 17.29 3.61
N THR A 67 -33.03 16.57 3.96
CA THR A 67 -33.05 15.62 5.08
C THR A 67 -33.06 16.31 6.44
N ALA A 68 -32.41 17.47 6.57
CA ALA A 68 -32.32 18.18 7.84
C ALA A 68 -33.70 18.73 8.24
N LYS A 69 -34.41 19.37 7.29
CA LYS A 69 -35.79 19.84 7.51
C LYS A 69 -36.74 18.69 7.87
N ARG A 70 -36.66 17.57 7.14
CA ARG A 70 -37.48 16.38 7.44
C ARG A 70 -37.24 15.82 8.84
N ILE A 71 -36.05 16.00 9.41
CA ILE A 71 -35.74 15.57 10.78
C ILE A 71 -36.27 16.60 11.79
N SER A 72 -36.11 17.91 11.53
CA SER A 72 -36.57 18.96 12.44
C SER A 72 -38.09 19.10 12.50
N GLU A 73 -38.77 18.92 11.37
CA GLU A 73 -40.25 19.01 11.28
C GLU A 73 -40.94 17.77 11.86
N ARG A 74 -40.20 16.67 12.08
CA ARG A 74 -40.77 15.45 12.62
C ARG A 74 -41.06 15.63 14.11
N PRO A 75 -42.32 15.47 14.56
CA PRO A 75 -42.66 15.62 15.97
C PRO A 75 -42.13 14.48 16.84
N GLN A 76 -41.84 13.32 16.24
CA GLN A 76 -41.40 12.11 16.95
C GLN A 76 -40.36 11.33 16.12
N GLN A 77 -39.56 10.51 16.80
CA GLN A 77 -38.58 9.62 16.17
C GLN A 77 -39.29 8.49 15.40
N LEU A 78 -38.76 8.14 14.23
CA LEU A 78 -39.27 6.99 13.46
C LEU A 78 -39.07 5.69 14.26
N PRO A 79 -40.03 4.74 14.18
CA PRO A 79 -39.87 3.44 14.82
C PRO A 79 -38.65 2.70 14.25
N GLY A 80 -38.00 1.91 15.12
CA GLY A 80 -36.86 1.08 14.73
C GLY A 80 -37.24 0.02 13.69
N LYS A 81 -36.24 -0.44 12.92
CA LYS A 81 -36.44 -1.51 11.94
C LYS A 81 -36.56 -2.88 12.64
N ARG A 82 -37.26 -3.82 11.99
CA ARG A 82 -37.37 -5.23 12.43
C ARG A 82 -36.03 -5.98 12.33
N TYR A 83 -35.21 -5.66 11.34
CA TYR A 83 -33.88 -6.25 11.17
C TYR A 83 -32.88 -5.57 12.12
N GLN A 84 -32.34 -6.33 13.07
CA GLN A 84 -31.42 -5.87 14.12
C GLN A 84 -30.16 -6.74 14.21
N PHE A 85 -29.65 -7.20 13.06
CA PHE A 85 -28.39 -7.91 13.03
C PHE A 85 -27.25 -6.96 13.41
N HIS A 86 -26.41 -7.41 14.36
CA HIS A 86 -25.16 -6.75 14.71
C HIS A 86 -24.03 -7.78 14.67
N PRO A 87 -22.87 -7.45 14.08
CA PRO A 87 -21.77 -8.40 13.97
C PRO A 87 -21.33 -8.92 15.35
N PRO A 88 -21.15 -10.24 15.49
CA PRO A 88 -20.72 -10.82 16.75
C PRO A 88 -19.31 -10.35 17.11
N LYS A 89 -18.97 -10.36 18.40
CA LYS A 89 -17.63 -9.98 18.89
C LYS A 89 -16.56 -11.03 18.55
N TYR A 90 -16.96 -12.29 18.42
CA TYR A 90 -16.05 -13.42 18.24
C TYR A 90 -16.58 -14.35 17.16
N ASP A 91 -15.68 -14.80 16.29
CA ASP A 91 -15.98 -15.85 15.31
C ASP A 91 -15.97 -17.21 16.00
N ARG A 92 -17.10 -17.91 15.95
CA ARG A 92 -17.30 -19.23 16.59
C ARG A 92 -17.22 -20.40 15.60
N GLY A 93 -16.61 -20.16 14.44
CA GLY A 93 -16.49 -21.12 13.35
C GLY A 93 -17.60 -21.00 12.29
N PRO A 94 -17.42 -21.66 11.13
CA PRO A 94 -18.23 -21.44 9.93
C PRO A 94 -19.67 -21.99 10.04
N LEU A 95 -19.93 -22.89 10.98
CA LEU A 95 -21.26 -23.51 11.17
C LEU A 95 -22.09 -22.83 12.27
N HIS A 96 -21.56 -21.79 12.92
CA HIS A 96 -22.35 -21.05 13.91
C HIS A 96 -23.50 -20.30 13.21
N PRO A 97 -24.73 -20.26 13.74
CA PRO A 97 -25.84 -19.59 13.06
C PRO A 97 -25.62 -18.09 12.81
N VAL A 98 -24.93 -17.40 13.73
CA VAL A 98 -24.61 -15.98 13.60
C VAL A 98 -23.18 -15.85 13.07
N GLN A 99 -23.05 -15.50 11.80
CA GLN A 99 -21.77 -15.31 11.13
C GLN A 99 -21.36 -13.83 11.15
N SER A 100 -20.05 -13.60 11.15
CA SER A 100 -19.49 -12.26 10.98
C SER A 100 -19.53 -11.86 9.50
N PRO A 101 -19.87 -10.61 9.19
CA PRO A 101 -19.74 -10.10 7.83
C PRO A 101 -18.25 -9.90 7.45
N PRO A 102 -17.93 -9.79 6.15
CA PRO A 102 -16.57 -9.45 5.72
C PRO A 102 -16.17 -8.03 6.15
N SER A 103 -14.87 -7.77 6.29
CA SER A 103 -14.33 -6.46 6.68
C SER A 103 -14.66 -5.31 5.71
N THR A 104 -15.12 -5.63 4.48
CA THR A 104 -15.60 -4.65 3.50
C THR A 104 -16.99 -4.11 3.83
N ASP A 105 -17.77 -4.84 4.64
CA ASP A 105 -19.09 -4.40 5.08
C ASP A 105 -18.96 -3.20 6.03
N PRO A 106 -19.64 -2.07 5.78
CA PRO A 106 -19.57 -0.89 6.65
C PRO A 106 -20.08 -1.14 8.07
N THR A 107 -20.82 -2.22 8.30
CA THR A 107 -21.29 -2.61 9.64
C THR A 107 -20.30 -3.47 10.41
N ALA A 108 -19.26 -4.01 9.75
CA ALA A 108 -18.26 -4.88 10.36
C ALA A 108 -17.45 -4.15 11.46
N ARG A 109 -16.93 -4.93 12.42
CA ARG A 109 -16.21 -4.38 13.58
C ARG A 109 -14.81 -3.88 13.24
N ASP A 110 -14.22 -4.49 12.23
CA ASP A 110 -12.88 -4.26 11.69
C ASP A 110 -12.92 -3.46 10.37
N PHE A 111 -14.07 -2.85 10.06
CA PHE A 111 -14.20 -1.99 8.89
C PHE A 111 -13.23 -0.81 8.95
N VAL A 112 -12.45 -0.65 7.89
CA VAL A 112 -11.60 0.52 7.67
C VAL A 112 -12.13 1.25 6.45
N PRO A 113 -12.42 2.56 6.53
CA PRO A 113 -12.82 3.34 5.37
C PRO A 113 -11.83 3.19 4.21
N GLY A 114 -12.37 3.21 3.00
CA GLY A 114 -11.58 3.10 1.77
C GLY A 114 -10.62 4.28 1.54
N PRO A 115 -10.02 4.37 0.35
CA PRO A 115 -9.01 5.39 0.05
C PRO A 115 -9.60 6.80 0.08
N PHE A 116 -8.91 7.72 0.76
CA PHE A 116 -9.29 9.13 0.81
C PHE A 116 -8.75 9.94 -0.38
N ASN A 117 -7.62 9.52 -0.92
CA ASN A 117 -6.91 10.18 -2.02
C ASN A 117 -6.14 9.13 -2.84
N LEU A 118 -5.59 9.58 -3.96
CA LEU A 118 -4.67 8.80 -4.78
C LEU A 118 -3.24 9.30 -4.48
N PRO A 119 -2.36 8.48 -3.89
CA PRO A 119 -0.99 8.89 -3.59
C PRO A 119 -0.22 9.26 -4.86
N ARG A 120 0.42 10.43 -4.89
CA ARG A 120 1.16 10.89 -6.07
C ARG A 120 2.23 9.89 -6.52
N LEU A 121 2.90 9.24 -5.58
CA LEU A 121 3.95 8.27 -5.87
C LEU A 121 3.40 7.01 -6.54
N ARG A 122 2.14 6.65 -6.25
CA ARG A 122 1.42 5.60 -6.97
C ARG A 122 1.16 6.01 -8.41
N GLN A 123 0.68 7.24 -8.61
CA GLN A 123 0.39 7.78 -9.94
C GLN A 123 1.64 7.83 -10.80
N THR A 124 2.76 8.32 -10.27
CA THR A 124 4.04 8.36 -10.99
C THR A 124 4.53 6.96 -11.30
N TYR A 125 4.39 6.02 -10.36
CA TYR A 125 4.76 4.64 -10.60
C TYR A 125 3.96 4.02 -11.76
N GLU A 126 2.63 4.15 -11.73
CA GLU A 126 1.74 3.56 -12.73
C GLU A 126 1.88 4.23 -14.11
N SER A 127 2.18 5.53 -14.16
CA SER A 127 2.25 6.29 -15.42
C SER A 127 3.60 6.27 -16.11
N THR A 128 4.71 6.17 -15.38
CA THR A 128 6.06 6.22 -15.97
C THR A 128 6.93 5.03 -15.57
N VAL A 129 7.09 4.78 -14.27
CA VAL A 129 8.06 3.81 -13.77
C VAL A 129 7.73 2.38 -14.21
N ALA A 130 6.46 1.98 -14.20
CA ALA A 130 6.07 0.61 -14.50
C ALA A 130 6.48 0.18 -15.92
N SER A 131 6.29 1.04 -16.92
CA SER A 131 6.73 0.78 -18.30
C SER A 131 8.25 0.79 -18.45
N ASP A 132 8.92 1.70 -17.75
CA ASP A 132 10.39 1.80 -17.80
C ASP A 132 11.03 0.56 -17.17
N LEU A 133 10.52 0.11 -16.03
CA LEU A 133 10.95 -1.13 -15.37
C LEU A 133 10.82 -2.34 -16.30
N LEU A 134 9.66 -2.46 -16.95
CA LEU A 134 9.37 -3.57 -17.85
C LEU A 134 10.32 -3.57 -19.05
N THR A 135 10.52 -2.41 -19.67
CA THR A 135 11.39 -2.29 -20.85
C THR A 135 12.86 -2.49 -20.52
N MET A 136 13.35 -1.95 -19.40
CA MET A 136 14.75 -2.09 -18.96
C MET A 136 15.13 -3.54 -18.60
N THR A 137 14.19 -4.30 -18.04
CA THR A 137 14.45 -5.66 -17.54
C THR A 137 13.93 -6.77 -18.46
N TYR A 138 13.46 -6.39 -19.66
CA TYR A 138 12.89 -7.33 -20.61
C TYR A 138 13.91 -8.38 -21.07
N LEU A 139 13.50 -9.64 -20.98
CA LEU A 139 14.23 -10.77 -21.52
C LEU A 139 13.39 -11.42 -22.63
N HIS A 140 13.89 -11.36 -23.86
CA HIS A 140 13.19 -11.92 -25.01
C HIS A 140 13.08 -13.45 -24.93
N LYS A 141 11.86 -13.96 -25.00
CA LYS A 141 11.56 -15.40 -25.14
C LYS A 141 11.08 -15.65 -26.58
N PRO A 142 11.84 -16.38 -27.41
CA PRO A 142 11.42 -16.71 -28.77
C PRO A 142 10.07 -17.46 -28.79
N PRO A 143 9.23 -17.26 -29.83
CA PRO A 143 7.99 -18.02 -29.96
C PRO A 143 8.28 -19.52 -30.03
N GLY A 144 7.47 -20.33 -29.35
CA GLY A 144 7.65 -21.78 -29.27
C GLY A 144 8.71 -22.26 -28.27
N THR A 145 9.32 -21.37 -27.48
CA THR A 145 10.21 -21.79 -26.38
C THR A 145 9.41 -22.57 -25.33
N PRO A 146 9.73 -23.84 -25.03
CA PRO A 146 9.01 -24.62 -24.05
C PRO A 146 9.20 -24.06 -22.65
N ASP A 147 8.20 -24.20 -21.79
CA ASP A 147 8.31 -23.83 -20.39
C ASP A 147 9.27 -24.77 -19.66
N ARG A 148 10.14 -24.19 -18.84
CA ARG A 148 11.08 -24.97 -18.04
C ARG A 148 10.31 -25.63 -16.90
N PRO A 149 10.36 -26.96 -16.74
CA PRO A 149 9.71 -27.61 -15.61
C PRO A 149 10.37 -27.13 -14.31
N GLU A 150 9.55 -26.83 -13.31
CA GLU A 150 10.04 -26.51 -11.98
C GLU A 150 10.66 -27.76 -11.34
N ARG A 151 11.93 -27.66 -10.94
CA ARG A 151 12.64 -28.77 -10.31
C ARG A 151 12.33 -28.79 -8.82
N GLU A 152 12.11 -29.98 -8.27
CA GLU A 152 12.07 -30.16 -6.83
C GLU A 152 13.38 -29.71 -6.18
N ARG A 153 13.29 -28.80 -5.21
CA ARG A 153 14.47 -28.20 -4.56
C ARG A 153 14.97 -29.04 -3.40
N LEU A 154 14.07 -29.72 -2.69
CA LEU A 154 14.42 -30.74 -1.71
C LEU A 154 14.71 -32.02 -2.47
N ARG A 155 16.00 -32.35 -2.57
CA ARG A 155 16.46 -33.45 -3.41
C ARG A 155 16.10 -34.79 -2.78
N GLU A 156 15.72 -35.74 -3.61
CA GLU A 156 15.49 -37.12 -3.18
C GLU A 156 16.82 -37.89 -3.15
N TRP A 157 16.78 -39.05 -2.49
CA TRP A 157 17.85 -40.03 -2.58
C TRP A 157 17.62 -40.88 -3.82
N ASP A 158 18.70 -41.31 -4.44
CA ASP A 158 18.67 -42.20 -5.59
C ASP A 158 18.33 -43.64 -5.19
N ASP A 159 17.85 -44.45 -6.14
CA ASP A 159 17.48 -45.86 -5.89
C ASP A 159 18.68 -46.81 -5.78
N SER A 160 19.90 -46.27 -5.62
CA SER A 160 21.13 -47.07 -5.53
C SER A 160 21.22 -47.94 -4.26
N SER A 161 20.43 -47.62 -3.22
CA SER A 161 20.41 -48.36 -1.97
C SER A 161 19.00 -48.61 -1.46
N PRO A 162 18.68 -49.82 -0.97
CA PRO A 162 17.40 -50.10 -0.33
C PRO A 162 17.07 -49.18 0.85
N TYR A 163 18.08 -48.61 1.51
CA TYR A 163 17.90 -47.66 2.62
C TYR A 163 17.36 -46.29 2.18
N ASN A 164 17.40 -45.98 0.88
CA ASN A 164 16.98 -44.68 0.35
C ASN A 164 15.45 -44.57 0.16
N ILE A 165 14.75 -45.71 0.05
CA ILE A 165 13.30 -45.77 -0.25
C ILE A 165 12.45 -44.98 0.75
N ASN A 166 12.72 -45.14 2.06
CA ASN A 166 11.95 -44.49 3.14
C ASN A 166 12.73 -43.35 3.81
N ARG A 167 13.77 -42.85 3.15
CA ARG A 167 14.64 -41.82 3.73
C ARG A 167 14.01 -40.43 3.52
N PRO A 168 14.04 -39.53 4.52
CA PRO A 168 13.55 -38.18 4.31
C PRO A 168 14.36 -37.49 3.21
N ARG A 169 13.69 -36.59 2.49
CA ARG A 169 14.30 -35.75 1.45
C ARG A 169 15.51 -35.01 2.03
N ARG A 170 16.50 -34.79 1.17
CA ARG A 170 17.74 -34.09 1.52
C ARG A 170 17.45 -32.61 1.79
N GLY A 171 18.19 -32.05 2.74
CA GLY A 171 18.13 -30.64 3.06
C GLY A 171 18.48 -29.73 1.87
N PRO A 172 18.12 -28.43 1.97
CA PRO A 172 18.45 -27.44 0.95
C PRO A 172 19.96 -27.41 0.70
N ARG A 173 20.34 -27.23 -0.57
CA ARG A 173 21.74 -27.08 -0.95
C ARG A 173 22.18 -25.64 -0.69
N GLY A 174 23.33 -25.46 -0.04
CA GLY A 174 23.96 -24.15 0.20
C GLY A 174 23.58 -23.53 1.55
N GLY A 175 22.29 -23.27 1.78
CA GLY A 175 21.78 -22.67 3.01
C GLY A 175 21.06 -23.65 3.92
N SER A 176 20.59 -23.15 5.07
CA SER A 176 19.72 -23.91 6.00
C SER A 176 18.24 -23.87 5.60
N LYS A 177 17.85 -22.92 4.73
CA LYS A 177 16.48 -22.70 4.24
C LYS A 177 16.48 -22.57 2.72
N LEU A 178 15.30 -22.65 2.12
CA LEU A 178 15.09 -22.41 0.70
C LEU A 178 14.86 -20.92 0.45
N ASP A 179 15.82 -20.26 -0.20
CA ASP A 179 15.68 -18.86 -0.58
C ASP A 179 14.71 -18.70 -1.75
N LEU A 180 14.08 -17.53 -1.89
CA LEU A 180 13.16 -17.28 -3.00
C LEU A 180 13.92 -17.29 -4.33
N LEU A 181 13.33 -17.91 -5.36
CA LEU A 181 13.89 -17.86 -6.70
C LEU A 181 13.52 -16.54 -7.37
N GLU A 182 14.52 -15.87 -7.94
CA GLU A 182 14.28 -14.66 -8.71
C GLU A 182 13.42 -14.98 -9.94
N LYS A 183 12.32 -14.24 -10.10
CA LYS A 183 11.47 -14.28 -11.27
C LYS A 183 11.84 -13.16 -12.22
N ASN A 184 11.83 -13.42 -13.51
CA ASN A 184 11.97 -12.36 -14.53
C ASN A 184 10.79 -11.39 -14.40
N VAL A 185 11.07 -10.10 -14.59
CA VAL A 185 10.03 -9.07 -14.60
C VAL A 185 9.29 -9.16 -15.94
N THR A 186 7.98 -9.31 -15.86
CA THR A 186 7.03 -9.35 -16.96
C THR A 186 5.87 -8.42 -16.63
N TRP A 187 4.98 -8.20 -17.59
CA TRP A 187 3.79 -7.37 -17.39
C TRP A 187 2.84 -7.86 -16.27
N HIS A 188 2.93 -9.14 -15.88
CA HIS A 188 2.15 -9.71 -14.78
C HIS A 188 2.75 -9.47 -13.39
N ASN A 189 4.07 -9.25 -13.30
CA ASN A 189 4.80 -9.23 -12.03
C ASN A 189 5.80 -8.06 -11.98
N ILE A 190 5.33 -6.87 -12.30
CA ILE A 190 6.13 -5.66 -12.15
C ILE A 190 6.35 -5.40 -10.65
N PRO A 191 7.61 -5.23 -10.18
CA PRO A 191 7.89 -4.92 -8.78
C PRO A 191 7.13 -3.67 -8.32
N GLN A 192 6.58 -3.72 -7.11
CA GLN A 192 5.79 -2.67 -6.45
C GLN A 192 6.12 -2.61 -4.95
N ILE A 193 5.84 -1.47 -4.31
CA ILE A 193 5.91 -1.37 -2.84
C ILE A 193 4.66 -2.04 -2.26
N LYS A 194 4.87 -2.97 -1.32
CA LYS A 194 3.80 -3.70 -0.64
C LYS A 194 3.46 -3.08 0.71
N ALA A 195 4.49 -2.84 1.52
CA ALA A 195 4.35 -2.33 2.87
C ALA A 195 5.65 -1.66 3.33
N VAL A 196 5.56 -0.86 4.39
CA VAL A 196 6.72 -0.34 5.10
C VAL A 196 6.56 -0.65 6.58
N SER A 197 7.56 -1.27 7.17
CA SER A 197 7.60 -1.53 8.61
C SER A 197 8.59 -0.58 9.28
N LEU A 198 8.14 0.07 10.36
CA LEU A 198 8.95 0.91 11.22
C LEU A 198 9.24 0.16 12.51
N HIS A 199 10.49 0.12 12.91
CA HIS A 199 10.92 -0.55 14.14
C HIS A 199 11.90 0.33 14.92
N ALA A 200 11.51 0.70 16.13
CA ALA A 200 12.35 1.45 17.06
C ALA A 200 12.69 0.53 18.25
N PHE A 201 13.98 0.26 18.43
CA PHE A 201 14.48 -0.52 19.57
C PHE A 201 15.28 0.36 20.50
N MET A 202 14.95 0.32 21.79
CA MET A 202 15.54 1.14 22.83
C MET A 202 16.05 0.23 23.95
N PRO A 203 17.27 -0.33 23.80
CA PRO A 203 17.83 -1.22 24.80
C PRO A 203 18.18 -0.45 26.08
N GLY A 204 17.68 -0.89 27.23
CA GLY A 204 18.24 -0.44 28.51
C GLY A 204 17.36 -0.62 29.73
N SER A 205 17.95 -1.16 30.81
CA SER A 205 17.35 -1.19 32.15
C SER A 205 17.39 0.17 32.88
N LYS A 206 18.06 1.18 32.28
CA LYS A 206 18.30 2.53 32.84
C LYS A 206 17.65 3.64 32.01
N MET A 207 16.75 3.30 31.10
CA MET A 207 16.03 4.34 30.35
C MET A 207 15.21 5.19 31.34
N PRO A 208 15.18 6.52 31.15
CA PRO A 208 14.27 7.35 31.93
C PRO A 208 12.84 6.86 31.71
N HIS A 209 12.05 6.90 32.78
CA HIS A 209 10.65 6.52 32.73
C HIS A 209 9.94 7.28 31.62
N GLY A 210 9.15 6.57 30.80
CA GLY A 210 8.38 7.17 29.70
C GLY A 210 9.05 7.16 28.33
N THR A 211 10.32 6.75 28.19
CA THR A 211 11.00 6.64 26.87
C THR A 211 10.19 5.83 25.86
N LEU A 212 9.62 4.70 26.29
CA LEU A 212 8.80 3.84 25.44
C LEU A 212 7.49 4.52 25.00
N ASN A 213 6.89 5.34 25.86
CA ASN A 213 5.69 6.10 25.53
C ASN A 213 5.99 7.19 24.50
N VAL A 214 7.15 7.86 24.62
CA VAL A 214 7.64 8.84 23.64
C VAL A 214 7.89 8.17 22.29
N ALA A 215 8.58 7.03 22.26
CA ALA A 215 8.79 6.31 21.01
C ALA A 215 7.47 5.86 20.35
N ARG A 216 6.50 5.43 21.16
CA ARG A 216 5.16 5.07 20.70
C ARG A 216 4.44 6.27 20.08
N SER A 217 4.44 7.43 20.72
CA SER A 217 3.79 8.63 20.16
C SER A 217 4.51 9.12 18.90
N VAL A 218 5.84 9.13 18.90
CA VAL A 218 6.66 9.52 17.75
C VAL A 218 6.37 8.66 16.52
N ILE A 219 6.43 7.34 16.64
CA ILE A 219 6.15 6.42 15.53
C ILE A 219 4.68 6.50 15.09
N GLN A 220 3.75 6.70 16.04
CA GLN A 220 2.35 6.91 15.72
C GLN A 220 2.11 8.18 14.91
N SER A 221 2.75 9.29 15.28
CA SER A 221 2.65 10.57 14.56
C SER A 221 3.17 10.45 13.13
N ILE A 222 4.28 9.74 12.91
CA ILE A 222 4.85 9.55 11.56
C ILE A 222 3.99 8.61 10.71
N SER A 223 3.56 7.47 11.27
CA SER A 223 2.89 6.40 10.52
C SER A 223 1.37 6.52 10.45
N GLY A 224 0.75 7.34 11.30
CA GLY A 224 -0.70 7.46 11.43
C GLY A 224 -1.39 6.22 12.00
N SER A 225 -0.63 5.20 12.41
CA SER A 225 -1.16 3.93 12.94
C SER A 225 -0.63 3.65 14.34
N CYS A 226 -1.47 3.05 15.18
CA CYS A 226 -1.14 2.73 16.56
C CYS A 226 -0.06 1.64 16.61
N PRO A 227 1.12 1.92 17.16
CA PRO A 227 2.23 1.01 17.07
C PRO A 227 2.16 -0.01 18.21
N GLU A 228 2.64 -1.23 17.94
CA GLU A 228 2.69 -2.36 18.87
C GLU A 228 3.98 -2.33 19.69
N ILE A 229 3.88 -2.65 20.98
CA ILE A 229 5.05 -2.73 21.86
C ILE A 229 5.75 -4.07 21.64
N THR A 230 7.07 -4.05 21.44
CA THR A 230 7.89 -5.25 21.30
C THR A 230 8.60 -5.62 22.59
N GLU A 231 8.72 -6.93 22.82
CA GLU A 231 9.38 -7.51 23.98
C GLU A 231 10.70 -8.16 23.56
N VAL A 232 11.65 -8.19 24.49
CA VAL A 232 12.95 -8.81 24.27
C VAL A 232 12.83 -10.34 24.26
N THR A 233 13.39 -10.98 23.23
CA THR A 233 13.36 -12.44 23.05
C THR A 233 14.50 -13.19 23.75
N THR A 234 15.65 -12.53 23.94
CA THR A 234 16.88 -13.14 24.47
C THR A 234 17.31 -12.46 25.78
N ASN A 235 18.05 -13.19 26.62
CA ASN A 235 18.62 -12.65 27.86
C ASN A 235 20.13 -12.53 27.68
N VAL A 236 20.66 -11.32 27.83
CA VAL A 236 22.10 -11.04 27.69
C VAL A 236 22.54 -10.16 28.85
N VAL A 237 23.31 -10.76 29.76
CA VAL A 237 23.73 -10.12 31.01
C VAL A 237 24.65 -8.93 30.74
N GLN A 238 25.56 -9.01 29.76
CA GLN A 238 26.49 -7.92 29.45
C GLN A 238 25.75 -6.62 29.07
N TRP A 239 24.64 -6.74 28.35
CA TRP A 239 23.81 -5.60 27.93
C TRP A 239 22.74 -5.23 28.96
N LYS A 240 22.63 -5.98 30.06
CA LYS A 240 21.61 -5.82 31.10
C LYS A 240 20.19 -5.94 30.54
N ILE A 241 20.02 -6.83 29.57
CA ILE A 241 18.77 -7.06 28.86
C ILE A 241 18.16 -8.36 29.37
N ARG A 242 16.91 -8.32 29.87
CA ARG A 242 16.18 -9.52 30.32
C ARG A 242 15.10 -9.88 29.31
N LYS A 243 14.89 -11.19 29.14
CA LYS A 243 13.82 -11.73 28.28
C LYS A 243 12.46 -11.34 28.85
N GLY A 244 11.56 -10.86 27.99
CA GLY A 244 10.21 -10.40 28.37
C GLY A 244 10.11 -8.92 28.72
N ASP A 245 11.23 -8.20 28.82
CA ASP A 245 11.19 -6.75 29.03
C ASP A 245 10.64 -6.03 27.79
N LYS A 246 9.79 -5.02 28.01
CA LYS A 246 9.29 -4.15 26.93
C LYS A 246 10.37 -3.15 26.55
N ALA A 247 10.87 -3.25 25.32
CA ALA A 247 12.08 -2.52 24.91
C ALA A 247 11.99 -1.86 23.53
N GLY A 248 10.87 -2.00 22.82
CA GLY A 248 10.73 -1.40 21.51
C GLY A 248 9.29 -1.20 21.09
N VAL A 249 9.14 -0.63 19.91
CA VAL A 249 7.85 -0.38 19.28
C VAL A 249 7.98 -0.68 17.80
N LYS A 250 6.95 -1.28 17.20
CA LYS A 250 6.88 -1.57 15.77
C LYS A 250 5.53 -1.22 15.17
N THR A 251 5.53 -0.89 13.90
CA THR A 251 4.31 -0.67 13.09
C THR A 251 4.55 -1.16 11.68
N THR A 252 3.51 -1.65 11.02
CA THR A 252 3.54 -1.87 9.56
C THR A 252 2.40 -1.14 8.92
N ILE A 253 2.73 -0.29 7.95
CA ILE A 253 1.77 0.44 7.11
C ILE A 253 1.71 -0.21 5.73
N TYR A 254 0.51 -0.24 5.16
CA TYR A 254 0.22 -0.95 3.90
C TYR A 254 -0.39 0.00 2.86
N GLY A 255 -0.31 -0.38 1.58
CA GLY A 255 -1.04 0.30 0.50
C GLY A 255 -0.72 1.79 0.39
N ASN A 256 -1.77 2.62 0.36
CA ASN A 256 -1.62 4.06 0.13
C ASN A 256 -0.78 4.76 1.21
N GLN A 257 -0.94 4.39 2.48
CA GLN A 257 -0.17 4.97 3.58
C GLN A 257 1.33 4.70 3.45
N ALA A 258 1.70 3.50 2.99
CA ALA A 258 3.11 3.16 2.76
C ALA A 258 3.74 4.03 1.65
N LEU A 259 2.98 4.31 0.59
CA LEU A 259 3.43 5.16 -0.52
C LEU A 259 3.55 6.63 -0.10
N GLU A 260 2.59 7.14 0.67
CA GLU A 260 2.67 8.50 1.22
C GLU A 260 3.84 8.66 2.21
N PHE A 261 4.08 7.66 3.07
CA PHE A 261 5.23 7.66 3.95
C PHE A 261 6.54 7.70 3.18
N LEU A 262 6.69 6.84 2.17
CA LEU A 262 7.90 6.76 1.36
C LEU A 262 8.12 8.05 0.55
N ASP A 263 7.05 8.67 0.09
CA ASP A 263 7.11 9.97 -0.57
C ASP A 263 7.62 11.09 0.35
N LYS A 264 7.11 11.16 1.60
CA LYS A 264 7.64 12.10 2.61
C LYS A 264 9.10 11.80 2.93
N LEU A 265 9.45 10.51 3.06
CA LEU A 265 10.81 10.09 3.36
C LEU A 265 11.79 10.56 2.27
N ILE A 266 11.51 10.24 1.00
CA ILE A 266 12.40 10.55 -0.13
C ILE A 266 12.48 12.05 -0.40
N ASN A 267 11.33 12.74 -0.44
CA ASN A 267 11.29 14.11 -0.92
C ASN A 267 11.44 15.17 0.17
N LEU A 268 11.13 14.85 1.44
CA LEU A 268 11.14 15.84 2.53
C LEU A 268 12.19 15.55 3.61
N VAL A 269 12.41 14.29 3.97
CA VAL A 269 13.26 13.91 5.12
C VAL A 269 14.70 13.70 4.69
N LEU A 270 14.96 12.75 3.79
CA LEU A 270 16.31 12.37 3.39
C LEU A 270 17.15 13.55 2.86
N PRO A 271 16.61 14.50 2.06
CA PRO A 271 17.38 15.65 1.59
C PRO A 271 17.77 16.65 2.70
N LYS A 272 17.10 16.62 3.86
CA LYS A 272 17.42 17.49 5.01
C LYS A 272 18.53 16.90 5.89
N ILE A 273 18.85 15.62 5.73
CA ILE A 273 19.91 14.98 6.49
C ILE A 273 21.26 15.49 5.98
N LYS A 274 22.05 16.09 6.89
CA LYS A 274 23.37 16.62 6.56
C LYS A 274 24.34 15.49 6.24
N ASP A 275 25.13 15.67 5.18
CA ASP A 275 26.18 14.74 4.73
C ASP A 275 25.67 13.30 4.51
N TRP A 276 24.42 13.14 4.06
CA TRP A 276 23.83 11.82 3.81
C TRP A 276 24.22 11.30 2.42
N PRO A 277 24.98 10.18 2.31
CA PRO A 277 25.49 9.69 1.02
C PRO A 277 24.45 8.91 0.21
N GLY A 278 23.34 8.48 0.82
CA GLY A 278 22.37 7.56 0.23
C GLY A 278 22.13 6.32 1.10
N VAL A 279 21.37 5.37 0.58
CA VAL A 279 21.22 4.04 1.17
C VAL A 279 22.35 3.12 0.72
N GLU A 280 22.85 2.27 1.60
CA GLU A 280 23.90 1.32 1.26
C GLU A 280 23.44 0.34 0.17
N ALA A 281 24.21 0.22 -0.91
CA ALA A 281 23.92 -0.70 -2.01
C ALA A 281 23.95 -2.18 -1.60
N THR A 282 24.59 -2.52 -0.48
CA THR A 282 24.62 -3.87 0.12
C THR A 282 23.36 -4.21 0.91
N THR A 283 22.44 -3.27 1.10
CA THR A 283 21.20 -3.54 1.85
C THR A 283 20.33 -4.55 1.12
N GLY A 284 19.66 -5.40 1.90
CA GLY A 284 18.62 -6.32 1.43
C GLY A 284 18.69 -7.71 2.04
N ASP A 285 17.56 -8.40 2.04
CA ASP A 285 17.38 -9.74 2.64
C ASP A 285 17.42 -10.89 1.61
N ALA A 286 17.90 -10.60 0.40
CA ALA A 286 17.92 -11.46 -0.79
C ALA A 286 16.53 -11.73 -1.41
N ASN A 287 15.45 -11.39 -0.73
CA ASN A 287 14.08 -11.65 -1.16
C ASN A 287 13.35 -10.37 -1.64
N GLY A 288 14.08 -9.28 -1.88
CA GLY A 288 13.51 -8.03 -2.39
C GLY A 288 13.01 -7.07 -1.31
N ASN A 289 13.33 -7.29 -0.04
CA ASN A 289 13.07 -6.29 1.01
C ASN A 289 14.35 -5.54 1.31
N LEU A 290 14.26 -4.21 1.45
CA LEU A 290 15.39 -3.33 1.69
C LEU A 290 15.21 -2.63 3.04
N SER A 291 16.32 -2.37 3.73
CA SER A 291 16.30 -1.71 5.03
C SER A 291 17.21 -0.49 5.06
N LEU A 292 16.78 0.54 5.78
CA LEU A 292 17.62 1.68 6.14
C LEU A 292 17.37 2.06 7.61
N GLY A 293 18.34 2.73 8.23
CA GLY A 293 18.22 3.26 9.58
C GLY A 293 18.23 4.78 9.56
N LEU A 294 17.39 5.39 10.40
CA LEU A 294 17.42 6.83 10.71
C LEU A 294 17.91 7.02 12.14
N LYS A 295 18.82 7.99 12.32
CA LYS A 295 19.24 8.42 13.65
C LYS A 295 18.11 9.20 14.33
N PRO A 296 18.16 9.37 15.66
CA PRO A 296 17.21 10.21 16.40
C PRO A 296 17.02 11.61 15.79
N ASP A 297 18.13 12.26 15.43
CA ASP A 297 18.12 13.61 14.86
C ASP A 297 17.51 13.62 13.45
N ASP A 298 17.73 12.56 12.67
CA ASP A 298 17.19 12.43 11.32
C ASP A 298 15.67 12.26 11.36
N LEU A 299 15.17 11.55 12.37
CA LEU A 299 13.75 11.32 12.57
C LEU A 299 13.01 12.63 12.88
N ALA A 300 13.64 13.58 13.59
CA ALA A 300 13.05 14.88 13.89
C ALA A 300 12.70 15.69 12.63
N TRP A 301 13.27 15.36 11.47
CA TRP A 301 12.96 16.04 10.21
C TRP A 301 11.59 15.66 9.61
N PHE A 302 10.87 14.68 10.14
CA PHE A 302 9.49 14.42 9.72
C PHE A 302 8.58 15.62 10.04
N PRO A 303 7.80 16.14 9.08
CA PRO A 303 6.93 17.30 9.30
C PRO A 303 5.99 17.15 10.51
N GLU A 304 5.50 15.94 10.76
CA GLU A 304 4.61 15.61 11.88
C GLU A 304 5.28 15.78 13.25
N LEU A 305 6.61 15.62 13.32
CA LEU A 305 7.39 15.81 14.54
C LEU A 305 7.90 17.23 14.67
N GLN A 306 8.30 17.88 13.57
CA GLN A 306 8.83 19.24 13.59
C GLN A 306 7.88 20.23 14.26
N ILE A 307 6.57 20.11 14.02
CA ILE A 307 5.55 21.03 14.55
C ILE A 307 5.47 20.95 16.08
N ASN A 308 5.63 19.76 16.64
CA ASN A 308 5.46 19.48 18.07
C ASN A 308 6.77 19.05 18.74
N TYR A 309 7.92 19.45 18.18
CA TYR A 309 9.23 18.98 18.66
C TYR A 309 9.44 19.31 20.14
N ASP A 310 9.06 20.51 20.56
CA ASP A 310 9.20 21.00 21.94
C ASP A 310 8.30 20.25 22.95
N MET A 311 7.28 19.52 22.49
CA MET A 311 6.43 18.70 23.37
C MET A 311 7.13 17.41 23.80
N TYR A 312 8.14 16.96 23.05
CA TYR A 312 8.90 15.76 23.39
C TYR A 312 10.06 16.11 24.32
N PRO A 313 10.29 15.33 25.39
CA PRO A 313 11.44 15.58 26.25
C PRO A 313 12.76 15.42 25.48
N ALA A 314 13.71 16.29 25.80
CA ALA A 314 15.00 16.31 25.14
C ALA A 314 15.70 14.95 25.19
N ARG A 315 16.27 14.53 24.04
CA ARG A 315 17.04 13.28 23.87
C ARG A 315 16.25 11.98 24.08
N LEU A 316 14.91 12.01 24.06
CA LEU A 316 14.07 10.80 24.13
C LEU A 316 13.51 10.33 22.78
N ILE A 317 13.69 11.10 21.71
CA ILE A 317 13.31 10.67 20.37
C ILE A 317 14.18 9.45 20.00
N PRO A 318 13.58 8.31 19.62
CA PRO A 318 14.34 7.12 19.28
C PRO A 318 14.91 7.20 17.86
N GLY A 319 15.93 6.38 17.57
CA GLY A 319 16.24 6.01 16.20
C GLY A 319 15.20 5.02 15.65
N CYS A 320 15.12 4.89 14.33
CA CYS A 320 14.15 4.01 13.68
C CYS A 320 14.81 3.21 12.55
N HIS A 321 14.52 1.91 12.51
CA HIS A 321 14.79 1.06 11.36
C HIS A 321 13.55 0.99 10.48
N ILE A 322 13.72 1.34 9.20
CA ILE A 322 12.68 1.32 8.18
C ILE A 322 12.96 0.12 7.28
N HIS A 323 12.00 -0.80 7.21
CA HIS A 323 12.02 -1.95 6.31
C HIS A 323 11.00 -1.73 5.21
N ILE A 324 11.48 -1.54 3.99
CA ILE A 324 10.65 -1.37 2.81
C ILE A 324 10.43 -2.75 2.21
N GLN A 325 9.18 -3.21 2.24
CA GLN A 325 8.77 -4.49 1.67
C GLN A 325 8.24 -4.26 0.26
N THR A 326 8.78 -5.00 -0.70
CA THR A 326 8.35 -4.92 -2.10
C THR A 326 7.78 -6.25 -2.57
N THR A 327 7.15 -6.26 -3.74
CA THR A 327 6.74 -7.49 -4.45
C THR A 327 7.88 -8.09 -5.26
N ALA A 328 9.05 -7.45 -5.31
CA ALA A 328 10.22 -7.98 -5.98
C ALA A 328 10.66 -9.30 -5.35
N THR A 329 11.35 -10.13 -6.14
CA THR A 329 11.85 -11.44 -5.66
C THR A 329 13.36 -11.45 -5.41
N SER A 330 14.03 -10.33 -5.66
CA SER A 330 15.49 -10.20 -5.60
C SER A 330 15.89 -8.78 -5.21
N ASN A 331 17.02 -8.64 -4.51
CA ASN A 331 17.54 -7.34 -4.05
C ASN A 331 17.84 -6.38 -5.21
N ARG A 332 18.32 -6.89 -6.35
CA ARG A 332 18.60 -6.04 -7.53
C ARG A 332 17.32 -5.42 -8.10
N GLN A 333 16.23 -6.19 -8.15
CA GLN A 333 14.93 -5.70 -8.61
C GLN A 333 14.34 -4.66 -7.65
N ALA A 334 14.45 -4.90 -6.34
CA ALA A 334 13.99 -3.95 -5.32
C ALA A 334 14.79 -2.64 -5.35
N ARG A 335 16.12 -2.71 -5.51
CA ARG A 335 16.98 -1.52 -5.64
C ARG A 335 16.65 -0.72 -6.90
N LEU A 336 16.48 -1.41 -8.03
CA LEU A 336 16.11 -0.78 -9.30
C LEU A 336 14.75 -0.06 -9.18
N LEU A 337 13.76 -0.69 -8.51
CA LEU A 337 12.49 -0.03 -8.20
C LEU A 337 12.67 1.23 -7.33
N LEU A 338 13.42 1.14 -6.22
CA LEU A 338 13.60 2.29 -5.33
C LEU A 338 14.41 3.42 -5.98
N GLN A 339 15.36 3.09 -6.85
CA GLN A 339 16.07 4.08 -7.68
C GLN A 339 15.11 4.81 -8.60
N ALA A 340 14.20 4.10 -9.26
CA ALA A 340 13.20 4.70 -10.13
C ALA A 340 12.21 5.61 -9.37
N LEU A 341 12.03 5.36 -8.07
CA LEU A 341 11.22 6.19 -7.17
C LEU A 341 12.01 7.36 -6.54
N GLY A 342 13.29 7.52 -6.88
CA GLY A 342 14.13 8.65 -6.45
C GLY A 342 14.99 8.40 -5.21
N LEU A 343 15.14 7.15 -4.76
CA LEU A 343 15.98 6.82 -3.61
C LEU A 343 17.45 6.60 -4.04
N PRO A 344 18.41 7.40 -3.56
CA PRO A 344 19.81 7.27 -3.95
C PRO A 344 20.49 6.13 -3.21
N PHE A 345 21.40 5.42 -3.90
CA PHE A 345 22.22 4.36 -3.33
C PHE A 345 23.71 4.69 -3.45
N HIS A 346 24.51 4.28 -2.47
CA HIS A 346 25.96 4.44 -2.48
C HIS A 346 26.70 3.12 -2.19
N GLY A 347 27.97 3.05 -2.59
CA GLY A 347 28.82 1.87 -2.41
C GLY A 347 28.72 0.88 -3.56
N LYS A 348 29.30 -0.31 -3.36
CA LYS A 348 29.34 -1.37 -4.37
C LYS A 348 28.04 -2.18 -4.33
N PHE A 349 27.38 -2.32 -5.47
CA PHE A 349 26.27 -3.25 -5.62
C PHE A 349 26.79 -4.68 -5.46
N ARG A 350 26.26 -5.38 -4.45
CA ARG A 350 26.46 -6.82 -4.26
C ARG A 350 25.14 -7.51 -4.58
N ASP A 351 25.21 -8.53 -5.41
CA ASP A 351 24.09 -9.41 -5.77
C ASP A 351 24.22 -10.73 -5.01
#